data_AF-A0A8H3RGV3-F1
#
_entry.id   AF-A0A8H3RGV3-F1
#
_cell.length_a   1.000
_cell.length_b   1.000
_cell.length_c   1.000
_cell.angle_alpha   90.00
_cell.angle_beta   90.00
_cell.angle_gamma   90.00
#
_symmetry.space_group_name_H-M   'P 1'
#
loop_
_entity.id
_entity.type
_entity.pdbx_description
1 polymer ?
#
loop_
_entity_poly.entity_id
_entity_poly.type
_entity_poly.pdbx_seq_one_letter_code
_entity_poly.pdbx_strand_id
1 'polypeptide(L)'
;MEFVKAVRVHVYIRFGMWEEILDLPLPHNQDLYCVTTVMTHYGRGITHAARLTKNGNSTTAPRKESHQHGKIFPNLIVDVLNVATAMLVGEIQYRCGKFTSAFEYLREAIRHEDSLLYTEPWGWVLPTRHAYAALSLEQGHVDEALRPYAEDLGFASLANACTSTSE
;
A
#
# COMPACT_ATOMS: atom_id res chain seq x y z
N MET A 1 17.79 8.95 -8.31
CA MET A 1 17.19 8.23 -7.18
C MET A 1 15.79 8.79 -6.86
N GLU A 2 14.79 8.50 -7.70
CA GLU A 2 13.40 8.92 -7.45
C GLU A 2 12.71 8.00 -6.43
N PHE A 3 12.88 6.69 -6.57
CA PHE A 3 12.31 5.68 -5.70
C PHE A 3 12.60 5.91 -4.20
N VAL A 4 13.83 6.27 -3.84
CA VAL A 4 14.22 6.55 -2.45
C VAL A 4 13.41 7.69 -1.82
N LYS A 5 12.95 8.67 -2.62
CA LYS A 5 12.09 9.75 -2.13
C LYS A 5 10.68 9.23 -1.80
N ALA A 6 10.18 8.27 -2.57
CA ALA A 6 8.89 7.64 -2.33
C ALA A 6 8.88 6.78 -1.06
N VAL A 7 10.00 6.10 -0.75
CA VAL A 7 10.14 5.28 0.49
C VAL A 7 9.87 6.11 1.75
N ARG A 8 10.23 7.40 1.76
CA ARG A 8 9.96 8.31 2.89
C ARG A 8 8.48 8.34 3.29
N VAL A 9 7.58 8.27 2.31
CA VAL A 9 6.14 8.26 2.58
C VAL A 9 5.73 6.99 3.34
N HIS A 10 6.23 5.82 2.94
CA HIS A 10 5.97 4.57 3.67
C HIS A 10 6.50 4.59 5.10
N VAL A 11 7.67 5.20 5.32
CA VAL A 11 8.21 5.38 6.68
C VAL A 11 7.25 6.20 7.53
N TYR A 12 6.77 7.35 7.02
CA TYR A 12 5.84 8.18 7.78
C TYR A 12 4.52 7.48 8.06
N ILE A 13 3.98 6.71 7.09
CA ILE A 13 2.77 5.91 7.30
C ILE A 13 2.99 4.89 8.42
N ARG A 14 4.11 4.15 8.39
CA ARG A 14 4.41 3.11 9.37
C ARG A 14 4.46 3.64 10.80
N PHE A 15 4.95 4.86 10.98
CA PHE A 15 5.09 5.49 12.30
C PHE A 15 3.94 6.45 12.65
N GLY A 16 2.92 6.58 11.81
CA GLY A 16 1.78 7.47 12.07
C GLY A 16 2.14 8.97 12.07
N MET A 17 3.17 9.35 11.30
CA MET A 17 3.66 10.71 11.14
C MET A 17 2.77 11.48 10.13
N TRP A 18 1.52 11.70 10.53
CA TRP A 18 0.46 12.20 9.65
C TRP A 18 0.67 13.64 9.20
N GLU A 19 1.11 14.51 10.11
CA GLU A 19 1.34 15.92 9.80
C GLU A 19 2.54 16.06 8.84
N GLU A 20 3.59 15.25 9.04
CA GLU A 20 4.75 15.22 8.16
C GLU A 20 4.39 14.79 6.73
N ILE A 21 3.41 13.89 6.55
CA ILE A 21 2.90 13.51 5.23
C ILE A 21 2.12 14.67 4.58
N LEU A 22 1.31 15.38 5.35
CA LEU A 22 0.53 16.51 4.84
C LEU A 22 1.46 17.65 4.40
N ASP A 23 2.51 17.91 5.18
CA ASP A 23 3.51 18.95 4.94
C ASP A 23 4.56 18.59 3.87
N LEU A 24 4.60 17.34 3.38
CA LEU A 24 5.52 16.96 2.32
C LEU A 24 5.25 17.79 1.04
N PRO A 25 6.23 18.57 0.56
CA PRO A 25 6.06 19.34 -0.66
C PRO A 25 6.07 18.41 -1.87
N LEU A 26 5.19 18.69 -2.84
CA LEU A 26 5.28 18.04 -4.14
C LEU A 26 6.51 18.57 -4.90
N PRO A 27 7.19 17.71 -5.69
CA PRO A 27 8.31 18.13 -6.51
C PRO A 27 7.85 19.17 -7.55
N HIS A 28 8.71 20.13 -7.88
CA HIS A 28 8.39 21.19 -8.84
C HIS A 28 8.05 20.61 -10.23
N ASN A 29 8.85 19.66 -10.71
CA ASN A 29 8.58 18.92 -11.95
C ASN A 29 7.91 17.58 -11.62
N GLN A 30 6.58 17.57 -11.59
CA GLN A 30 5.79 16.38 -11.25
C GLN A 30 5.82 15.30 -12.33
N ASP A 31 6.09 15.67 -13.59
CA ASP A 31 6.19 14.71 -14.69
C ASP A 31 7.50 13.91 -14.61
N LEU A 32 8.60 14.58 -14.23
CA LEU A 32 9.88 13.92 -13.99
C LEU A 32 9.89 13.11 -12.69
N TYR A 33 9.23 13.61 -11.63
CA TYR A 33 9.16 12.96 -10.32
C TYR A 33 7.76 12.38 -10.07
N CYS A 34 7.29 11.62 -11.05
CA CYS A 34 5.92 11.15 -11.14
C CYS A 34 5.61 10.08 -10.07
N VAL A 35 6.54 9.19 -9.75
CA VAL A 35 6.40 8.20 -8.67
C VAL A 35 6.36 8.90 -7.33
N THR A 36 7.26 9.87 -7.11
CA THR A 36 7.27 10.64 -5.86
C THR A 36 5.94 11.37 -5.66
N THR A 37 5.43 12.00 -6.73
CA THR A 37 4.15 12.71 -6.71
C THR A 37 2.99 11.80 -6.35
N VAL A 38 2.85 10.65 -7.03
CA VAL A 38 1.77 9.69 -6.77
C VAL A 38 1.87 9.11 -5.36
N MET A 39 3.08 8.76 -4.91
CA MET A 39 3.27 8.21 -3.57
C MET A 39 2.98 9.24 -2.48
N THR A 40 3.32 10.53 -2.66
CA THR A 40 2.89 11.59 -1.74
C THR A 40 1.37 11.72 -1.69
N HIS A 41 0.68 11.63 -2.82
CA HIS A 41 -0.78 11.63 -2.85
C HIS A 41 -1.38 10.40 -2.17
N TYR A 42 -0.82 9.20 -2.40
CA TYR A 42 -1.20 7.98 -1.70
C TYR A 42 -1.07 8.15 -0.18
N GLY A 43 0.07 8.64 0.30
CA GLY A 43 0.28 8.90 1.72
C GLY A 43 -0.74 9.86 2.30
N ARG A 44 -1.02 10.98 1.61
CA ARG A 44 -2.07 11.92 2.03
C ARG A 44 -3.44 11.24 2.09
N GLY A 45 -3.76 10.38 1.12
CA GLY A 45 -4.98 9.58 1.11
C GLY A 45 -5.09 8.69 2.35
N ILE A 46 -4.02 7.95 2.69
CA ILE A 46 -3.95 7.12 3.90
C ILE A 46 -4.10 7.98 5.15
N THR A 47 -3.41 9.13 5.24
CA THR A 47 -3.55 10.07 6.35
C THR A 47 -5.00 10.52 6.53
N HIS A 48 -5.66 10.91 5.43
CA HIS A 48 -7.07 11.30 5.50
C HIS A 48 -7.94 10.14 5.95
N ALA A 49 -7.76 8.94 5.38
CA ALA A 49 -8.50 7.74 5.78
C ALA A 49 -8.33 7.43 7.26
N ALA A 50 -7.09 7.44 7.78
CA ALA A 50 -6.80 7.20 9.20
C ALA A 50 -7.44 8.25 10.13
N ARG A 51 -7.60 9.49 9.65
CA ARG A 51 -8.24 10.59 10.40
C ARG A 51 -9.76 10.66 10.22
N LEU A 52 -10.36 9.90 9.31
CA LEU A 52 -11.81 9.80 9.20
C LEU A 52 -12.36 9.22 10.50
N THR A 53 -12.96 10.08 11.32
CA THR A 53 -13.80 9.64 12.43
C THR A 53 -15.12 9.12 11.86
N LYS A 54 -15.79 8.21 12.57
CA LYS A 54 -17.03 7.51 12.17
C LYS A 54 -18.18 8.40 11.66
N ASN A 55 -18.08 9.73 11.75
CA ASN A 55 -19.12 10.71 11.38
C ASN A 55 -18.68 11.76 10.33
N GLY A 56 -17.51 11.65 9.71
CA GLY A 56 -16.99 12.68 8.78
C GLY A 56 -17.21 12.34 7.30
N ASN A 57 -18.00 13.15 6.59
CA ASN A 57 -18.12 13.11 5.13
C ASN A 57 -16.72 13.23 4.48
N SER A 58 -16.27 12.14 3.83
CA SER A 58 -14.95 12.05 3.20
C SER A 58 -14.92 12.83 1.89
N THR A 59 -14.18 13.94 1.85
CA THR A 59 -13.75 14.57 0.60
C THR A 59 -12.72 13.69 -0.09
N THR A 60 -13.19 12.99 -1.13
CA THR A 60 -12.47 12.50 -2.32
C THR A 60 -10.94 12.36 -2.20
N ALA A 61 -10.46 11.13 -2.12
CA ALA A 61 -9.07 10.82 -2.41
C ALA A 61 -8.70 11.33 -3.81
N PRO A 62 -7.60 12.10 -3.98
CA PRO A 62 -7.17 12.53 -5.30
C PRO A 62 -6.65 11.34 -6.09
N ARG A 63 -7.50 10.71 -6.90
CA ARG A 63 -7.09 9.80 -7.97
C ARG A 63 -6.56 10.64 -9.12
N LYS A 64 -5.28 11.03 -9.06
CA LYS A 64 -4.57 11.42 -10.29
C LYS A 64 -4.31 10.11 -11.05
N GLU A 65 -5.08 9.84 -12.09
CA GLU A 65 -4.74 8.81 -13.08
C GLU A 65 -3.41 9.21 -13.73
N SER A 66 -2.32 8.64 -13.24
CA SER A 66 -1.02 8.85 -13.82
C SER A 66 -0.82 7.82 -14.93
N HIS A 67 -0.77 8.29 -16.18
CA HIS A 67 -0.38 7.48 -17.33
C HIS A 67 1.15 7.34 -17.30
N GLN A 68 1.69 6.60 -16.33
CA GLN A 68 3.12 6.51 -16.07
C GLN A 68 3.73 5.33 -16.81
N HIS A 69 4.52 5.64 -17.83
CA HIS A 69 5.38 4.67 -18.50
C HIS A 69 6.77 4.72 -17.88
N GLY A 70 7.05 3.81 -16.93
CA GLY A 70 8.37 3.69 -16.32
C GLY A 70 8.52 2.42 -15.48
N LYS A 71 9.75 2.11 -15.11
CA LYS A 71 10.11 0.89 -14.39
C LYS A 71 10.73 1.22 -13.04
N ILE A 72 10.25 0.57 -11.99
CA ILE A 72 11.03 0.32 -10.77
C ILE A 72 11.64 -1.06 -10.99
N PHE A 73 12.80 -1.09 -11.65
CA PHE A 73 13.36 -2.31 -12.21
C PHE A 73 13.38 -3.46 -11.17
N PRO A 74 12.86 -4.65 -11.51
CA PRO A 74 12.34 -5.09 -12.82
C PRO A 74 10.83 -4.82 -13.05
N ASN A 75 10.10 -4.37 -12.03
CA ASN A 75 8.65 -4.13 -12.10
C ASN A 75 8.27 -2.86 -12.87
N LEU A 76 7.06 -2.85 -13.43
CA LEU A 76 6.48 -1.61 -13.96
C LEU A 76 5.96 -0.78 -12.80
N ILE A 77 6.06 0.55 -12.91
CA ILE A 77 5.51 1.47 -11.92
C ILE A 77 4.00 1.25 -11.76
N VAL A 78 3.30 1.01 -12.87
CA VAL A 78 1.84 0.76 -12.87
C VAL A 78 1.46 -0.43 -12.00
N ASP A 79 2.27 -1.49 -11.94
CA ASP A 79 2.00 -2.67 -11.12
C ASP A 79 2.12 -2.32 -9.63
N VAL A 80 3.14 -1.53 -9.26
CA VAL A 80 3.30 -1.02 -7.89
C VAL A 80 2.16 -0.06 -7.52
N LEU A 81 1.69 0.76 -8.45
CA LEU A 81 0.56 1.67 -8.23
C LEU A 81 -0.77 0.93 -8.07
N ASN A 82 -0.92 -0.27 -8.65
CA ASN A 82 -2.09 -1.12 -8.40
C ASN A 82 -2.14 -1.57 -6.94
N VAL A 83 -0.99 -1.94 -6.35
CA VAL A 83 -0.87 -2.21 -4.90
C VAL A 83 -1.34 -1.00 -4.09
N ALA A 84 -0.77 0.18 -4.37
CA ALA A 84 -1.10 1.42 -3.66
C ALA A 84 -2.59 1.78 -3.76
N THR A 85 -3.18 1.61 -4.95
CA THR A 85 -4.59 1.95 -5.20
C THR A 85 -5.51 1.01 -4.43
N ALA A 86 -5.32 -0.30 -4.55
CA ALA A 86 -6.13 -1.29 -3.82
C ALA A 86 -6.01 -1.09 -2.30
N MET A 87 -4.78 -0.85 -1.81
CA MET A 87 -4.51 -0.59 -0.40
C MET A 87 -5.24 0.66 0.12
N LEU A 88 -5.15 1.78 -0.60
CA LEU A 88 -5.82 3.04 -0.24
C LEU A 88 -7.35 2.89 -0.24
N VAL A 89 -7.91 2.25 -1.26
CA VAL A 89 -9.35 2.02 -1.34
C VAL A 89 -9.81 1.14 -0.18
N GLY A 90 -9.09 0.06 0.14
CA GLY A 90 -9.40 -0.81 1.27
C GLY A 90 -9.45 -0.07 2.60
N GLU A 91 -8.43 0.73 2.91
CA GLU A 91 -8.36 1.57 4.12
C GLU A 91 -9.53 2.57 4.20
N ILE A 92 -9.85 3.26 3.09
CA ILE A 92 -10.99 4.18 3.05
C ILE A 92 -12.31 3.45 3.31
N GLN A 93 -12.57 2.34 2.62
CA GLN A 93 -13.80 1.57 2.80
C GLN A 93 -13.93 1.07 4.25
N TYR A 94 -12.82 0.63 4.85
CA TYR A 94 -12.79 0.17 6.24
C TYR A 94 -13.22 1.29 7.19
N ARG A 95 -12.65 2.49 7.03
CA ARG A 95 -12.95 3.66 7.88
C ARG A 95 -14.37 4.20 7.64
N CYS A 96 -14.94 3.97 6.46
CA CYS A 96 -16.35 4.21 6.17
C CYS A 96 -17.30 3.11 6.69
N GLY A 97 -16.81 2.08 7.40
CA GLY A 97 -17.62 0.99 7.94
C GLY A 97 -18.08 -0.05 6.90
N LYS A 98 -17.54 -0.01 5.69
CA LYS A 98 -17.88 -0.93 4.59
C LYS A 98 -16.91 -2.12 4.59
N PHE A 99 -16.95 -2.91 5.66
CA PHE A 99 -15.93 -3.93 5.97
C PHE A 99 -15.79 -5.02 4.89
N THR A 100 -16.89 -5.52 4.34
CA THR A 100 -16.83 -6.55 3.27
C THR A 100 -16.02 -6.06 2.08
N SER A 101 -16.35 -4.87 1.57
CA SER A 101 -15.63 -4.26 0.45
C SER A 101 -14.19 -3.92 0.83
N ALA A 102 -13.94 -3.45 2.06
CA ALA A 102 -12.60 -3.18 2.54
C ALA A 102 -11.68 -4.40 2.46
N PHE A 103 -12.13 -5.54 2.99
CA PHE A 103 -11.34 -6.77 2.96
C PHE A 103 -11.20 -7.37 1.56
N GLU A 104 -12.14 -7.14 0.64
CA GLU A 104 -11.97 -7.49 -0.78
C GLU A 104 -10.81 -6.70 -1.41
N TYR A 105 -10.77 -5.38 -1.24
CA TYR A 105 -9.69 -4.53 -1.75
C TYR A 105 -8.34 -4.81 -1.10
N LEU A 106 -8.31 -5.10 0.22
CA LEU A 106 -7.07 -5.45 0.90
C LEU A 106 -6.50 -6.80 0.42
N ARG A 107 -7.35 -7.79 0.10
CA ARG A 107 -6.90 -9.03 -0.54
C ARG A 107 -6.39 -8.79 -1.96
N GLU A 108 -7.02 -7.87 -2.69
CA GLU A 108 -6.54 -7.49 -4.02
C GLU A 108 -5.17 -6.80 -3.95
N ALA A 109 -4.93 -5.96 -2.93
CA ALA A 109 -3.63 -5.38 -2.67
C ALA A 109 -2.55 -6.45 -2.41
N ILE A 110 -2.88 -7.49 -1.63
CA ILE A 110 -2.00 -8.65 -1.40
C ILE A 110 -1.70 -9.37 -2.73
N ARG A 111 -2.70 -9.61 -3.57
CA ARG A 111 -2.48 -10.26 -4.88
C ARG A 111 -1.59 -9.44 -5.80
N HIS A 112 -1.80 -8.12 -5.84
CA HIS A 112 -0.94 -7.23 -6.61
C HIS A 112 0.50 -7.25 -6.08
N GLU A 113 0.69 -7.20 -4.75
CA GLU A 113 2.01 -7.27 -4.12
C GLU A 113 2.69 -8.61 -4.43
N ASP A 114 1.98 -9.73 -4.27
CA ASP A 114 2.49 -11.07 -4.57
C ASP A 114 2.88 -11.21 -6.05
N SER A 115 2.18 -10.52 -6.97
CA SER A 115 2.47 -10.57 -8.41
C SER A 115 3.72 -9.77 -8.82
N LEU A 116 4.27 -8.93 -7.92
CA LEU A 116 5.49 -8.20 -8.21
C LEU A 116 6.68 -9.15 -8.29
N LEU A 117 7.54 -8.91 -9.27
CA LEU A 117 8.83 -9.58 -9.36
C LEU A 117 9.70 -9.18 -8.16
N TYR A 118 10.38 -10.17 -7.60
CA TYR A 118 11.34 -9.95 -6.53
C TYR A 118 12.47 -8.99 -6.99
N THR A 119 12.82 -8.05 -6.11
CA THR A 119 13.90 -7.07 -6.31
C THR A 119 14.45 -6.60 -4.96
N GLU A 120 15.70 -6.14 -4.94
CA GLU A 120 16.32 -5.52 -3.77
C GLU A 120 16.74 -4.08 -4.08
N PRO A 121 16.13 -3.06 -3.44
CA PRO A 121 15.06 -3.14 -2.44
C PRO A 121 13.70 -3.52 -3.05
N TRP A 122 12.80 -4.06 -2.22
CA TRP A 122 11.45 -4.48 -2.64
C TRP A 122 10.68 -3.33 -3.31
N GLY A 123 9.96 -3.64 -4.39
CA GLY A 123 9.19 -2.63 -5.15
C GLY A 123 8.09 -1.96 -4.31
N TRP A 124 7.59 -2.67 -3.30
CA TRP A 124 6.64 -2.21 -2.29
C TRP A 124 7.24 -2.47 -0.90
N VAL A 125 7.30 -1.44 -0.05
CA VAL A 125 8.09 -1.48 1.20
C VAL A 125 7.23 -1.70 2.44
N LEU A 126 5.91 -1.42 2.37
CA LEU A 126 4.99 -1.55 3.50
C LEU A 126 4.06 -2.75 3.29
N PRO A 127 4.34 -3.94 3.83
CA PRO A 127 3.61 -5.16 3.47
C PRO A 127 2.09 -5.00 3.62
N THR A 128 1.34 -5.28 2.55
CA THR A 128 -0.12 -5.14 2.56
C THR A 128 -0.76 -6.15 3.52
N ARG A 129 -0.11 -7.30 3.70
CA ARG A 129 -0.48 -8.35 4.66
C ARG A 129 -0.55 -7.85 6.09
N HIS A 130 0.34 -6.95 6.49
CA HIS A 130 0.34 -6.37 7.85
C HIS A 130 -0.91 -5.54 8.08
N ALA A 131 -1.30 -4.73 7.09
CA ALA A 131 -2.48 -3.91 7.21
C ALA A 131 -3.77 -4.76 7.20
N TYR A 132 -3.88 -5.72 6.28
CA TYR A 132 -5.00 -6.67 6.28
C TYR A 132 -5.15 -7.35 7.64
N ALA A 133 -4.07 -7.93 8.17
CA ALA A 133 -4.12 -8.69 9.40
C ALA A 133 -4.39 -7.80 10.63
N ALA A 134 -3.83 -6.60 10.69
CA ALA A 134 -4.13 -5.64 11.76
C ALA A 134 -5.62 -5.23 11.76
N LEU A 135 -6.20 -4.96 10.59
CA LEU A 135 -7.62 -4.62 10.47
C LEU A 135 -8.52 -5.83 10.76
N SER A 136 -8.11 -7.05 10.41
CA SER A 136 -8.80 -8.28 10.82
C SER A 136 -8.81 -8.43 12.34
N LEU A 137 -7.68 -8.19 13.02
CA LEU A 137 -7.61 -8.24 14.48
C LEU A 137 -8.50 -7.19 15.15
N GLU A 138 -8.59 -5.98 14.60
CA GLU A 138 -9.48 -4.94 15.12
C GLU A 138 -10.97 -5.36 15.07
N GLN A 139 -11.35 -6.20 14.11
CA GLN A 139 -12.70 -6.81 14.03
C GLN A 139 -12.86 -8.09 14.88
N GLY A 140 -11.80 -8.57 15.53
CA GLY A 140 -11.79 -9.84 16.27
C GLY A 140 -11.66 -11.08 15.38
N HIS A 141 -11.35 -10.92 14.09
CA HIS A 141 -11.15 -12.00 13.13
C HIS A 141 -9.72 -12.57 13.24
N VAL A 142 -9.46 -13.29 14.35
CA VAL A 142 -8.11 -13.80 14.69
C VAL A 142 -7.62 -14.83 13.67
N ASP A 143 -8.48 -15.75 13.26
CA ASP A 143 -8.12 -16.82 12.32
C ASP A 143 -7.77 -16.25 10.94
N GLU A 144 -8.53 -15.24 10.49
CA GLU A 144 -8.27 -14.52 9.24
C GLU A 144 -6.97 -13.71 9.29
N ALA A 145 -6.59 -13.18 10.45
CA ALA A 145 -5.35 -12.43 10.63
C ALA A 145 -4.12 -13.33 10.71
N LEU A 146 -4.26 -14.56 11.24
CA LEU A 146 -3.15 -15.48 11.46
C LEU A 146 -2.45 -15.86 10.15
N ARG A 147 -3.23 -16.19 9.12
CA ARG A 147 -2.69 -16.70 7.85
C ARG A 147 -1.77 -15.68 7.14
N PRO A 148 -2.17 -14.41 6.91
CA PRO A 148 -1.28 -13.43 6.29
C PRO A 148 0.00 -13.16 7.09
N TYR A 149 -0.04 -13.20 8.42
CA TYR A 149 1.19 -13.10 9.24
C TYR A 149 2.09 -14.33 9.11
N ALA A 150 1.52 -15.54 9.09
CA ALA A 150 2.29 -16.75 8.89
C ALA A 150 2.93 -16.80 7.49
N GLU A 151 2.21 -16.33 6.47
CA GLU A 151 2.68 -16.18 5.10
C GLU A 151 3.85 -15.16 5.03
N ASP A 152 3.72 -14.00 5.68
CA ASP A 152 4.78 -12.97 5.75
C ASP A 152 6.05 -13.46 6.47
N LEU A 153 5.89 -14.25 7.53
CA LEU A 153 7.01 -14.85 8.29
C LEU A 153 7.61 -16.11 7.63
N GLY A 154 7.03 -16.60 6.53
CA GLY A 154 7.47 -17.83 5.87
C GLY A 154 7.09 -19.13 6.61
N PHE A 155 6.17 -19.07 7.57
CA PHE A 155 5.60 -20.25 8.23
C PHE A 155 4.45 -20.91 7.44
N ALA A 156 3.95 -20.23 6.41
CA ALA A 156 3.03 -20.78 5.43
C ALA A 156 3.60 -20.55 4.02
N SER A 157 3.26 -21.44 3.08
CA SER A 157 3.71 -21.29 1.70
C SER A 157 3.12 -20.02 1.09
N LEU A 158 3.96 -19.02 0.83
CA LEU A 158 3.62 -17.98 -0.14
C LEU A 158 3.57 -18.64 -1.52
N ALA A 159 2.63 -18.25 -2.37
CA ALA A 159 2.63 -18.69 -3.77
C ALA A 159 3.95 -18.36 -4.49
N ASN A 160 4.72 -17.38 -3.99
CA ASN A 160 5.97 -16.88 -4.58
C ASN A 160 7.16 -16.84 -3.60
N ALA A 161 7.14 -17.55 -2.47
CA ALA A 161 8.34 -17.66 -1.62
C ALA A 161 9.36 -18.53 -2.36
N CYS A 162 10.34 -17.90 -3.03
CA CYS A 162 11.62 -18.46 -3.47
C CYS A 162 11.77 -19.99 -3.35
N THR A 163 10.99 -20.76 -4.12
CA THR A 163 11.31 -22.14 -4.44
C THR A 163 12.09 -22.12 -5.74
N SER A 164 13.27 -21.49 -5.74
CA SER A 164 14.34 -21.93 -6.63
C SER A 164 15.00 -23.15 -5.96
N THR A 165 14.24 -24.23 -5.81
CA THR A 165 14.84 -25.55 -5.75
C THR A 165 15.39 -25.81 -7.14
N SER A 166 16.69 -25.65 -7.24
CA SER A 166 17.50 -26.21 -8.31
C SER A 166 17.21 -27.71 -8.37
N GLU A 167 16.71 -28.16 -9.52
CA GLU A 167 16.94 -29.51 -10.04
C GLU A 167 17.96 -29.42 -11.17
#